data_AF-A0A943FRJ5-F1
#
_entry.id   AF-A0A943FRJ5-F1
#
_cell.length_a   1.000
_cell.length_b   1.000
_cell.length_c   1.000
_cell.angle_alpha   90.00
_cell.angle_beta   90.00
_cell.angle_gamma   90.00
#
_symmetry.space_group_name_H-M   'P 1'
#
loop_
_entity.id
_entity.type
_entity.pdbx_description
1 polymer ?
#
loop_
_entity_poly.entity_id
_entity_poly.type
_entity_poly.pdbx_seq_one_letter_code
_entity_poly.pdbx_strand_id
1 'polypeptide(L)' 'MKYRKNGTDAVCGQCDLCGGELRRGERYYRISGENVCRGCLADFAAQILAAYEVVGGEADA' A
#
# COMPACT_ATOMS: atom_id res chain seq x y z
N MET A 1 27.45 12.42 -2.78
CA MET A 1 26.87 11.85 -1.55
C MET A 1 27.02 10.33 -1.58
N LYS A 2 27.64 9.72 -0.56
CA LYS A 2 27.85 8.26 -0.49
C LYS A 2 26.81 7.66 0.46
N TYR A 3 25.72 7.11 -0.06
CA TYR A 3 24.75 6.38 0.75
C TYR A 3 25.37 5.05 1.17
N ARG A 4 25.81 4.98 2.42
CA ARG A 4 26.22 3.75 3.10
C ARG A 4 25.00 2.83 3.18
N LYS A 5 24.83 1.94 2.21
CA LYS A 5 23.86 0.83 2.26
C LYS A 5 24.30 -0.12 3.37
N ASN A 6 23.75 0.10 4.56
CA ASN A 6 23.88 -0.80 5.69
C ASN A 6 23.06 -2.06 5.37
N GLY A 7 23.54 -3.25 5.75
CA GLY A 7 23.04 -4.58 5.32
C GLY A 7 21.59 -4.99 5.65
N THR A 8 20.67 -4.04 5.76
CA THR A 8 19.20 -4.19 5.80
C THR A 8 18.53 -3.95 4.43
N ASP A 9 19.32 -3.87 3.35
CA ASP A 9 18.88 -3.65 1.96
C ASP A 9 18.32 -4.92 1.27
N ALA A 10 18.07 -6.01 2.00
CA ALA A 10 17.44 -7.18 1.40
C ALA A 10 16.01 -6.82 0.99
N VAL A 11 15.77 -6.75 -0.32
CA VAL A 11 14.42 -6.64 -0.88
C VAL A 11 13.64 -7.86 -0.42
N CYS A 12 12.66 -7.65 0.46
CA CYS A 12 11.83 -8.72 1.01
C CYS A 12 10.53 -8.91 0.24
N GLY A 13 10.19 -7.98 -0.64
CA GLY A 13 9.05 -8.05 -1.53
C GLY A 13 9.00 -6.84 -2.46
N GLN A 14 7.97 -6.78 -3.28
CA GLN A 14 7.66 -5.63 -4.11
C GLN A 14 6.23 -5.21 -3.84
N CYS A 15 5.95 -3.92 -4.00
CA CYS A 15 4.61 -3.40 -3.92
C CYS A 15 3.84 -3.78 -5.19
N ASP A 16 2.72 -4.46 -5.05
CA ASP A 16 1.91 -4.91 -6.19
C ASP A 16 1.23 -3.73 -6.94
N LEU A 17 1.09 -2.56 -6.30
CA LEU A 17 0.49 -1.36 -6.92
C LEU A 17 1.50 -0.52 -7.71
N CYS A 18 2.62 -0.14 -7.09
CA CYS A 18 3.60 0.77 -7.72
C CYS A 18 4.84 0.05 -8.26
N GLY A 19 4.99 -1.25 -8.02
CA GLY A 19 6.21 -2.02 -8.34
C GLY A 19 7.42 -1.70 -7.48
N GLY A 20 7.28 -0.81 -6.48
CA GLY A 20 8.37 -0.37 -5.62
C GLY A 20 8.94 -1.48 -4.74
N GLU A 21 10.25 -1.49 -4.55
CA GLU A 21 10.93 -2.48 -3.71
C GLU A 21 10.59 -2.25 -2.21
N LEU A 22 10.16 -3.31 -1.53
CA LEU A 22 9.95 -3.31 -0.08
C LEU A 22 11.18 -3.89 0.58
N ARG A 23 11.86 -3.10 1.42
CA ARG A 23 13.08 -3.56 2.10
C ARG A 23 12.75 -4.15 3.46
N ARG A 24 13.59 -5.11 3.86
CA ARG A 24 13.50 -5.75 5.16
C ARG A 24 13.73 -4.73 6.28
N GLY A 25 12.69 -4.50 7.09
CA GLY A 25 12.69 -3.49 8.16
C GLY A 25 11.90 -2.22 7.83
N GLU A 26 11.46 -2.05 6.58
CA GLU A 26 10.47 -1.02 6.25
C GLU A 26 9.05 -1.48 6.62
N ARG A 27 8.19 -0.51 6.94
CA ARG A 27 6.78 -0.77 7.25
C ARG A 27 6.00 -0.84 5.94
N TYR A 28 5.45 -2.01 5.65
CA TYR A 28 4.54 -2.25 4.54
C TYR A 28 3.34 -3.05 5.04
N TYR A 29 2.27 -3.06 4.25
CA TYR A 29 1.01 -3.72 4.57
C TYR A 29 0.88 -4.97 3.72
N ARG A 30 0.47 -6.09 4.32
CA ARG A 30 0.15 -7.32 3.60
C ARG A 30 -1.35 -7.54 3.70
N ILE A 31 -2.07 -7.39 2.60
CA ILE A 31 -3.53 -7.45 2.56
C ILE A 31 -3.93 -8.49 1.51
N SER A 32 -4.67 -9.52 1.91
CA SER A 32 -5.16 -10.57 1.01
C SER A 32 -4.09 -11.25 0.12
N GLY A 33 -2.81 -11.20 0.51
CA GLY A 33 -1.68 -11.75 -0.26
C GLY A 33 -0.88 -10.70 -1.04
N GLU A 34 -1.44 -9.52 -1.24
CA GLU A 34 -0.78 -8.37 -1.89
C GLU A 34 0.07 -7.61 -0.87
N ASN A 35 1.25 -7.16 -1.30
CA ASN A 35 2.11 -6.30 -0.52
C ASN A 35 1.95 -4.85 -0.99
N VAL A 36 1.56 -3.98 -0.05
CA VAL A 36 1.25 -2.58 -0.34
C VAL A 36 2.18 -1.68 0.47
N CYS A 37 2.89 -0.80 -0.22
CA CYS A 37 3.72 0.20 0.44
C CYS A 37 2.85 1.25 1.14
N ARG A 38 3.42 1.97 2.11
CA ARG A 38 2.67 2.99 2.87
C ARG A 38 2.05 4.08 1.98
N GLY A 39 2.68 4.41 0.85
CA GLY A 39 2.16 5.41 -0.09
C GLY A 39 0.95 4.93 -0.88
N CYS A 40 0.94 3.67 -1.30
CA CYS A 40 -0.16 3.08 -2.07
C CYS A 40 -1.31 2.58 -1.21
N LEU A 41 -1.16 2.54 0.12
CA LEU A 41 -2.19 2.05 1.03
C LEU A 41 -3.52 2.80 0.89
N ALA A 42 -3.47 4.14 0.77
CA ALA A 42 -4.69 4.95 0.69
C ALA A 42 -5.50 4.63 -0.59
N ASP A 43 -4.79 4.49 -1.71
CA ASP A 43 -5.40 4.15 -3.00
C ASP A 43 -5.97 2.72 -2.98
N PHE A 44 -5.20 1.77 -2.45
CA PHE A 44 -5.66 0.39 -2.29
C PHE A 44 -6.88 0.28 -1.36
N ALA A 45 -6.86 0.99 -0.24
CA ALA A 45 -8.00 1.04 0.67
C ALA A 45 -9.22 1.67 -0.01
N ALA A 46 -9.03 2.74 -0.79
CA ALA A 46 -10.11 3.36 -1.55
C ALA A 46 -10.73 2.37 -2.56
N GLN A 47 -9.92 1.57 -3.27
CA GLN A 47 -10.44 0.56 -4.20
C GLN A 47 -11.30 -0.51 -3.50
N ILE A 48 -10.87 -0.99 -2.33
CA ILE A 48 -11.65 -1.97 -1.55
C ILE A 48 -12.91 -1.34 -0.95
N LEU A 49 -12.78 -0.13 -0.40
CA LEU A 49 -13.86 0.56 0.28
C LEU A 49 -14.86 1.20 -0.69
N ALA A 50 -14.50 1.39 -1.97
CA ALA A 50 -15.39 1.89 -3.01
C ALA A 50 -16.66 1.04 -3.13
N ALA A 51 -16.57 -0.27 -2.92
CA ALA A 51 -17.75 -1.16 -2.91
C ALA A 51 -18.73 -0.91 -1.76
N TYR A 52 -18.27 -0.23 -0.71
CA TYR A 52 -19.04 0.13 0.48
C TYR A 52 -19.32 1.63 0.55
N GLU A 53 -18.90 2.39 -0.47
CA GLU A 53 -19.17 3.82 -0.55
C GLU A 53 -20.67 4.03 -0.74
N VAL A 54 -21.28 4.75 0.21
CA VAL A 54 -22.69 5.12 0.17
C VAL A 54 -22.79 6.61 -0.02
N VAL A 55 -23.59 7.04 -0.99
CA VAL A 55 -23.95 8.45 -1.14
C VAL A 55 -24.99 8.77 -0.08
N GLY A 56 -24.56 9.43 1.01
CA GLY A 56 -25.49 9.93 2.01
C GLY A 56 -26.33 11.07 1.43
N GLY A 57 -27.65 10.88 1.35
CA GLY A 57 -28.58 11.95 0.95
C GLY A 57 -29.53 11.63 -0.21
N GLU A 58 -29.67 10.38 -0.66
CA GLU A 58 -30.88 9.97 -1.40
C GLU A 58 -32.05 9.89 -0.42
N ALA A 59 -32.50 11.06 0.05
CA ALA A 59 -33.84 11.21 0.56
C ALA A 59 -34.78 11.00 -0.63
N ASP A 60 -35.62 9.96 -0.55
CA ASP A 60 -36.99 9.92 -1.05
C ASP A 60 -37.41 11.26 -1.68
N ALA A 61 -37.41 11.31 -3.01
CA ALA A 61 -38.07 12.36 -3.80
C ALA A 61 -39.43 11.84 -4.28
#